data_AF-A0A821DFH9-F1
#
_entry.id   AF-A0A821DFH9-F1
#
_cell.length_a   1.000
_cell.length_b   1.000
_cell.length_c   1.000
_cell.angle_alpha   90.00
_cell.angle_beta   90.00
_cell.angle_gamma   90.00
#
_symmetry.space_group_name_H-M   'P 1'
#
loop_
_entity.id
_entity.type
_entity.pdbx_description
1 polymer ?
#
loop_
_entity_poly.entity_id
_entity_poly.type
_entity_poly.pdbx_seq_one_letter_code
_entity_poly.pdbx_strand_id
1 'polypeptide(L)' 'MREYSKALEHYEKSLKLLDISLPANHPSFATSYNNIGEVYSSMREHAKALEFYKKANK' A
#
# COMPACT_ATOMS: atom_id res chain seq x y z
N MET A 1 14.75 0.08 -9.63
CA MET A 1 14.60 0.88 -8.38
C MET A 1 13.77 2.14 -8.58
N ARG A 2 14.04 2.99 -9.58
CA ARG A 2 13.33 4.28 -9.75
C ARG A 2 11.80 4.17 -9.95
N GLU A 3 11.32 3.11 -10.60
CA GLU A 3 9.88 2.91 -10.84
C GLU A 3 9.12 2.43 -9.59
N TYR A 4 9.75 1.63 -8.73
CA TYR A 4 9.13 1.20 -7.47
C TYR A 4 8.94 2.37 -6.49
N SER A 5 9.92 3.27 -6.40
CA SER A 5 9.80 4.48 -5.56
C SER A 5 8.66 5.38 -6.01
N LYS A 6 8.47 5.56 -7.33
CA LYS A 6 7.32 6.30 -7.88
C LYS A 6 6.00 5.59 -7.58
N ALA A 7 5.94 4.26 -7.75
CA ALA A 7 4.75 3.48 -7.44
C ALA A 7 4.34 3.65 -5.97
N LEU A 8 5.30 3.58 -5.04
CA LEU A 8 5.05 3.85 -3.61
C LEU A 8 4.53 5.28 -3.38
N GLU A 9 5.13 6.30 -4.01
CA GLU A 9 4.67 7.68 -3.88
C GLU A 9 3.21 7.85 -4.37
N HIS A 10 2.85 7.22 -5.48
CA HIS A 10 1.48 7.23 -6.00
C HIS A 10 0.50 6.55 -5.03
N TYR A 11 0.87 5.40 -4.45
CA TYR A 11 0.03 4.71 -3.48
C TYR A 11 -0.11 5.48 -2.16
N GLU A 12 0.95 6.14 -1.68
CA GLU A 12 0.87 7.02 -0.51
C GLU A 12 -0.06 8.21 -0.73
N LYS A 13 -0.01 8.84 -1.92
CA LYS A 13 -0.95 9.89 -2.30
C LYS A 13 -2.39 9.37 -2.34
N SER A 14 -2.61 8.18 -2.91
CA SER A 14 -3.93 7.54 -2.93
C SER A 14 -4.44 7.30 -1.52
N LEU A 15 -3.63 6.72 -0.62
CA LEU A 15 -4.01 6.48 0.77
C LEU A 15 -4.44 7.77 1.48
N LYS A 16 -3.73 8.88 1.30
CA LYS A 16 -4.12 10.18 1.88
C LYS A 16 -5.49 10.66 1.38
N LEU A 17 -5.79 10.46 0.10
CA LEU A 17 -7.10 10.82 -0.46
C LEU A 17 -8.21 9.92 0.07
N LEU A 18 -7.94 8.61 0.21
CA LEU A 18 -8.88 7.67 0.82
C LEU A 18 -9.17 8.05 2.28
N ASP A 19 -8.15 8.44 3.05
CA ASP A 19 -8.27 8.84 4.46
C ASP A 19 -9.18 10.06 4.66
N ILE A 20 -9.21 10.97 3.69
CA ILE A 20 -10.08 12.15 3.70
C ILE A 20 -11.50 11.82 3.23
N SER A 21 -11.63 10.85 2.30
CA SER A 21 -12.87 10.65 1.53
C SER A 21 -13.70 9.47 2.02
N LEU A 22 -13.12 8.54 2.77
CA LEU A 22 -13.72 7.25 3.10
C LEU A 22 -13.56 6.92 4.58
N PRO A 23 -14.50 6.15 5.17
CA PRO A 23 -14.31 5.61 6.51
C PRO A 23 -13.13 4.63 6.53
N ALA A 24 -12.41 4.57 7.65
CA ALA A 24 -11.20 3.76 7.81
C ALA A 24 -11.35 2.26 7.47
N ASN A 25 -12.57 1.71 7.55
CA ASN A 25 -12.87 0.31 7.22
C ASN A 25 -13.24 0.08 5.74
N HIS A 26 -13.06 1.08 4.87
CA HIS A 26 -13.43 0.93 3.47
C HIS A 26 -12.49 -0.06 2.75
N PRO A 27 -13.00 -1.01 1.94
CA PRO A 27 -12.18 -2.01 1.25
C PRO A 27 -11.05 -1.44 0.37
N SER A 28 -11.18 -0.19 -0.08
CA SER A 28 -10.13 0.50 -0.85
C SER A 28 -8.80 0.63 -0.11
N PHE A 29 -8.82 0.75 1.23
CA PHE A 29 -7.58 0.75 2.01
C PHE A 29 -6.87 -0.60 1.92
N ALA A 30 -7.63 -1.70 2.01
CA ALA A 30 -7.09 -3.05 1.86
C ALA A 30 -6.43 -3.26 0.49
N THR A 31 -7.09 -2.82 -0.59
CA THR A 31 -6.52 -2.88 -1.94
C THR A 31 -5.23 -2.08 -2.05
N SER A 32 -5.19 -0.84 -1.55
CA SER A 32 -4.00 0.00 -1.58
C SER A 32 -2.84 -0.60 -0.79
N TYR A 33 -3.09 -1.12 0.42
CA TYR A 33 -2.07 -1.78 1.22
C TYR A 33 -1.55 -3.07 0.55
N ASN A 34 -2.41 -3.86 -0.09
CA ASN A 34 -2.00 -5.05 -0.82
C ASN A 34 -1.03 -4.69 -1.96
N ASN A 35 -1.37 -3.67 -2.75
CA ASN A 35 -0.52 -3.22 -3.86
C ASN A 35 0.83 -2.67 -3.38
N ILE A 36 0.88 -1.95 -2.25
CA ILE A 36 2.14 -1.53 -1.63
C ILE A 36 2.97 -2.75 -1.20
N GLY A 37 2.31 -3.76 -0.63
CA GLY A 37 2.93 -5.04 -0.28
C GLY A 37 3.57 -5.72 -1.48
N GLU A 38 2.89 -5.77 -2.63
CA GLU A 38 3.43 -6.32 -3.88
C GLU A 38 4.65 -5.55 -4.39
N VAL A 39 4.63 -4.22 -4.30
CA VAL A 39 5.79 -3.39 -4.69
C VAL A 39 7.00 -3.72 -3.81
N TYR A 40 6.83 -3.80 -2.49
CA TYR A 40 7.93 -4.20 -1.60
C TYR A 40 8.39 -5.64 -1.84
N SER A 41 7.48 -6.56 -2.15
CA SER A 41 7.83 -7.93 -2.51
C SER A 41 8.71 -7.97 -3.77
N SER A 42 8.35 -7.17 -4.78
CA SER A 42 9.11 -7.01 -6.03
C SER A 42 10.48 -6.36 -5.81
N MET A 43 10.61 -5.53 -4.78
CA MET A 43 11.89 -4.97 -4.31
C MET A 43 12.73 -5.95 -3.47
N ARG A 44 12.22 -7.17 -3.22
CA ARG A 44 12.80 -8.16 -2.28
C ARG A 44 12.84 -7.69 -0.82
N GLU A 45 12.06 -6.67 -0.49
CA GLU A 45 11.87 -6.18 0.89
C GLU A 45 10.72 -6.94 1.57
N HIS A 46 10.89 -8.25 1.74
CA HIS A 46 9.83 -9.15 2.20
C HIS A 46 9.26 -8.80 3.58
N ALA A 47 10.09 -8.24 4.48
CA ALA A 47 9.63 -7.80 5.80
C ALA A 47 8.59 -6.66 5.70
N LYS A 48 8.85 -5.67 4.85
CA LYS A 48 7.90 -4.57 4.60
C LYS A 48 6.68 -5.06 3.84
N ALA A 49 6.87 -5.92 2.84
CA ALA A 49 5.76 -6.53 2.10
C ALA A 49 4.76 -7.21 3.05
N LEU A 50 5.27 -8.03 3.99
CA LEU A 50 4.45 -8.72 4.97
C LEU A 50 3.70 -7.77 5.92
N GLU A 51 4.33 -6.66 6.33
CA GLU A 51 3.67 -5.63 7.14
C GLU A 51 2.46 -5.03 6.41
N PHE A 52 2.63 -4.69 5.14
CA PHE A 52 1.56 -4.12 4.33
C PHE A 52 0.46 -5.13 3.99
N TYR A 53 0.80 -6.39 3.70
CA TYR A 53 -0.21 -7.44 3.56
C TYR A 53 -1.01 -7.69 4.84
N LYS A 54 -0.38 -7.55 6.02
CA LYS A 54 -1.11 -7.61 7.30
C LYS A 54 -2.05 -6.43 7.48
N LYS A 55 -1.65 -5.21 7.08
CA LYS A 55 -2.52 -4.03 7.09
C LYS A 55 -3.69 -4.18 6.13
N ALA A 56 -3.50 -4.85 5.00
CA ALA A 56 -4.57 -5.11 4.02
C ALA A 56 -5.66 -6.05 4.55
N ASN A 57 -5.31 -6.97 5.46
CA ASN A 57 -6.22 -7.98 6.00
C ASN A 57 -6.80 -7.61 7.37
N LYS A 58 -6.58 -6.38 7.84
CA LYS A 58 -7.00 -5.91 9.16
C LYS A 58 -8.25 -5.05 9.06
#